data_AF-A0A344TKD8-F1
#
_entry.id   AF-A0A344TKD8-F1
#
_cell.length_a   1.000
_cell.length_b   1.000
_cell.length_c   1.000
_cell.angle_alpha   90.00
_cell.angle_beta   90.00
_cell.angle_gamma   90.00
#
_symmetry.space_group_name_H-M   'P 1'
#
loop_
_entity.id
_entity.type
_entity.pdbx_description
1 polymer ?
#
loop_
_entity_poly.entity_id
_entity_poly.type
_entity_poly.pdbx_seq_one_letter_code
_entity_poly.pdbx_strand_id
1 'polypeptide(L)'
;MPNDEKFYTHLIVVLGQITTAAMVIPLVVAVARWRLLTSPLRIFFWSRLALVVSASFELLFIEVVTRYQDFWVPYLNKWQISDTNFLQITSQLPTFLLIGWFYSSLLSTYEKKAYNIVWLISIGLALTAVINYLFIEGFRVHGTLNPLMLSLFLISIPMIYLFFLAKTPFGIPLSKTPYFWISVGILLVNLLSLFFSTTGNKLYLTDYVLYAKFLIARNAISVLAQFIFAYAFYQAKYARLIHLSDSPIN
;
A
#
# COMPACT_ATOMS: atom_id res chain seq x y z
N MET A 1 5.21 11.89 30.87
CA MET A 1 5.51 12.32 29.50
C MET A 1 5.84 13.80 29.48
N PRO A 2 7.05 14.17 29.04
CA PRO A 2 7.43 15.55 28.71
C PRO A 2 6.41 16.21 27.76
N ASN A 3 6.33 17.55 27.79
CA ASN A 3 5.40 18.31 26.95
C ASN A 3 5.60 18.06 25.45
N ASP A 4 6.84 17.82 25.03
CA ASP A 4 7.18 17.54 23.63
C ASP A 4 6.62 16.20 23.15
N GLU A 5 6.67 15.14 23.97
CA GLU A 5 6.13 13.83 23.60
C GLU A 5 4.61 13.87 23.38
N LYS A 6 3.89 14.63 24.22
CA LYS A 6 2.44 14.82 24.07
C LYS A 6 2.11 15.56 22.77
N PHE A 7 2.86 16.61 22.46
CA PHE A 7 2.70 17.36 21.21
C PHE A 7 2.91 16.47 19.98
N TYR A 8 4.03 15.73 19.93
CA TYR A 8 4.33 14.83 18.82
C TYR A 8 3.31 13.70 18.70
N THR A 9 2.88 13.11 19.80
CA THR A 9 1.84 12.07 19.81
C THR A 9 0.54 12.58 19.19
N HIS A 10 0.06 13.76 19.61
CA HIS A 10 -1.14 14.37 19.04
C HIS A 10 -0.97 14.64 17.54
N LEU A 11 0.17 15.19 17.13
CA LEU A 11 0.45 15.49 15.72
C LEU A 11 0.48 14.23 14.84
N ILE A 12 1.07 13.14 15.34
CA ILE A 12 1.10 11.83 14.67
C ILE A 12 -0.33 11.32 14.45
N VAL A 13 -1.19 11.39 15.47
CA VAL A 13 -2.59 10.94 15.39
C VAL A 13 -3.35 11.74 14.34
N VAL A 14 -3.26 13.08 14.37
CA VAL A 14 -3.92 13.96 13.40
C VAL A 14 -3.45 13.66 11.98
N LEU A 15 -2.14 13.51 11.76
CA LEU A 15 -1.61 13.17 10.44
C LEU A 15 -2.01 11.76 9.97
N GLY A 16 -2.14 10.81 10.90
CA GLY A 16 -2.69 9.48 10.61
C GLY A 16 -4.11 9.58 10.08
N GLN A 17 -4.97 10.35 10.73
CA GLN A 17 -6.36 10.59 10.30
C GLN A 17 -6.42 11.27 8.92
N ILE A 18 -5.60 12.30 8.69
CA ILE A 18 -5.48 12.98 7.38
C ILE A 18 -5.03 11.98 6.31
N THR A 19 -4.06 11.14 6.61
CA THR A 19 -3.55 10.12 5.68
C THR A 19 -4.63 9.13 5.29
N THR A 20 -5.40 8.63 6.27
CA THR A 20 -6.53 7.73 6.01
C THR A 20 -7.62 8.41 5.18
N ALA A 21 -7.99 9.64 5.50
CA ALA A 21 -8.95 10.41 4.71
C ALA A 21 -8.47 10.64 3.27
N ALA A 22 -7.17 10.94 3.08
CA ALA A 22 -6.57 11.15 1.77
C ALA A 22 -6.63 9.90 0.87
N MET A 23 -6.71 8.68 1.43
CA MET A 23 -6.84 7.45 0.64
C MET A 23 -8.11 7.40 -0.23
N VAL A 24 -9.13 8.19 0.10
CA VAL A 24 -10.39 8.26 -0.65
C VAL A 24 -10.22 9.08 -1.94
N ILE A 25 -9.31 10.04 -1.97
CA ILE A 25 -9.08 10.96 -3.10
C ILE A 25 -8.85 10.21 -4.42
N PRO A 26 -7.90 9.26 -4.53
CA PRO A 26 -7.69 8.53 -5.79
C PRO A 26 -8.90 7.70 -6.21
N LEU A 27 -9.70 7.19 -5.26
CA LEU A 27 -10.93 6.44 -5.58
C LEU A 27 -11.99 7.33 -6.22
N VAL A 28 -12.20 8.54 -5.69
CA VAL A 28 -13.15 9.50 -6.26
C VAL A 28 -12.77 9.86 -7.69
N VAL A 29 -11.48 10.13 -7.95
CA VAL A 29 -11.00 10.43 -9.31
C VAL A 29 -11.14 9.22 -10.23
N ALA A 30 -10.86 8.01 -9.75
CA ALA A 30 -11.02 6.78 -10.52
C ALA A 30 -12.49 6.54 -10.91
N VAL A 31 -13.44 6.74 -9.99
CA VAL A 31 -14.89 6.62 -10.26
C VAL A 31 -15.34 7.66 -11.29
N ALA A 32 -14.90 8.92 -11.14
CA ALA A 32 -15.21 9.97 -12.13
C ALA A 32 -14.67 9.65 -13.53
N ARG A 33 -13.59 8.87 -13.63
CA ARG A 33 -12.95 8.44 -14.87
C ARG A 33 -13.21 6.97 -15.22
N TRP A 34 -14.20 6.32 -14.61
CA TRP A 34 -14.40 4.86 -14.64
C TRP A 34 -14.40 4.27 -16.06
N ARG A 35 -15.10 4.92 -16.99
CA ARG A 35 -15.22 4.48 -18.40
C ARG A 35 -13.88 4.46 -19.14
N LEU A 36 -12.89 5.22 -18.67
CA LEU A 36 -11.56 5.32 -19.26
C LEU A 36 -10.58 4.30 -18.67
N LEU A 37 -10.90 3.67 -17.54
CA LEU A 37 -10.01 2.73 -16.88
C LEU A 37 -9.83 1.44 -17.70
N THR A 38 -8.58 1.14 -18.02
CA THR A 38 -8.12 -0.14 -18.57
C THR A 38 -8.20 -1.24 -17.49
N SER A 39 -8.07 -2.51 -17.91
CA SER A 39 -8.10 -3.64 -16.95
C SER A 39 -7.08 -3.48 -15.82
N PRO A 40 -5.78 -3.14 -16.07
CA PRO A 40 -4.82 -2.90 -14.99
C PRO A 40 -5.24 -1.76 -14.06
N LEU A 41 -5.74 -0.64 -14.59
CA LEU A 41 -6.20 0.47 -13.74
C LEU A 41 -7.39 0.10 -12.85
N ARG A 42 -8.29 -0.79 -13.33
CA ARG A 42 -9.38 -1.31 -12.51
C ARG A 42 -8.86 -2.20 -11.38
N ILE A 43 -7.87 -3.07 -11.66
CA ILE A 43 -7.21 -3.89 -10.62
C ILE A 43 -6.56 -2.97 -9.58
N PHE A 44 -5.86 -1.92 -10.01
CA PHE A 44 -5.27 -0.94 -9.09
C PHE A 44 -6.34 -0.21 -8.28
N PHE A 45 -7.47 0.17 -8.88
CA PHE A 45 -8.62 0.73 -8.16
C PHE A 45 -9.11 -0.21 -7.06
N TRP A 46 -9.32 -1.50 -7.36
CA TRP A 46 -9.72 -2.48 -6.37
C TRP A 46 -8.69 -2.64 -5.25
N SER A 47 -7.39 -2.54 -5.56
CA SER A 47 -6.35 -2.53 -4.53
C SER A 47 -6.48 -1.36 -3.57
N ARG A 48 -6.76 -0.16 -4.09
CA ARG A 48 -6.95 1.05 -3.27
C ARG A 48 -8.23 0.95 -2.45
N LEU A 49 -9.31 0.42 -3.05
CA LEU A 49 -10.57 0.23 -2.34
C LEU A 49 -10.41 -0.77 -1.19
N ALA A 50 -9.73 -1.89 -1.42
CA ALA A 50 -9.46 -2.89 -0.39
C ALA A 50 -8.68 -2.28 0.80
N LEU A 51 -7.71 -1.40 0.53
CA LEU A 51 -7.00 -0.68 1.59
C LEU A 51 -7.90 0.27 2.37
N VAL A 52 -8.75 1.05 1.68
CA VAL A 52 -9.70 1.95 2.35
C VAL A 52 -10.70 1.16 3.20
N VAL A 53 -11.20 0.03 2.69
CA VAL A 53 -12.10 -0.87 3.44
C VAL A 53 -11.39 -1.44 4.66
N SER A 54 -10.14 -1.89 4.52
CA SER A 54 -9.35 -2.43 5.65
C SER A 54 -9.11 -1.37 6.73
N ALA A 55 -8.70 -0.16 6.33
CA ALA A 55 -8.50 0.96 7.25
C ALA A 55 -9.81 1.38 7.94
N SER A 56 -10.92 1.41 7.19
CA SER A 56 -12.25 1.71 7.75
C SER A 56 -12.70 0.64 8.72
N PHE A 57 -12.43 -0.64 8.43
CA PHE A 57 -12.74 -1.75 9.31
C PHE A 57 -11.98 -1.68 10.63
N GLU A 58 -10.69 -1.35 10.58
CA GLU A 58 -9.87 -1.11 11.78
C GLU A 58 -10.41 0.04 12.63
N LEU A 59 -10.74 1.18 12.00
CA LEU A 59 -11.33 2.33 12.72
C LEU A 59 -12.68 1.99 13.36
N LEU A 60 -13.55 1.28 12.62
CA LEU A 60 -14.84 0.82 13.14
C LEU A 60 -14.67 -0.16 14.29
N PHE A 61 -13.69 -1.06 14.20
CA PHE A 61 -13.38 -1.99 15.28
C PHE A 61 -12.94 -1.25 16.55
N ILE A 62 -12.05 -0.26 16.43
CA ILE A 62 -11.63 0.58 17.57
C ILE A 62 -12.84 1.27 18.20
N GLU A 63 -13.67 1.95 17.40
CA GLU A 63 -14.87 2.65 17.89
C GLU A 63 -15.85 1.70 18.61
N VAL A 64 -16.09 0.52 18.05
CA VAL A 64 -16.99 -0.48 18.63
C VAL A 64 -16.43 -1.03 19.94
N VAL A 65 -15.12 -1.31 20.03
CA VAL A 65 -14.47 -1.76 21.26
C VAL A 65 -14.51 -0.66 22.32
N THR A 66 -14.23 0.60 21.95
CA THR A 66 -14.30 1.74 22.87
C THR A 66 -15.71 2.00 23.40
N ARG A 67 -16.74 1.80 22.57
CA ARG A 67 -18.13 2.00 22.98
C ARG A 67 -18.69 0.86 23.84
N TYR A 68 -18.26 -0.37 23.59
CA TYR A 68 -18.78 -1.57 24.25
C TYR A 68 -17.66 -2.35 24.95
N GLN A 69 -16.87 -1.66 25.78
CA GLN A 69 -15.68 -2.23 26.43
C GLN A 69 -16.01 -3.46 27.28
N ASP A 70 -17.08 -3.40 28.08
CA ASP A 70 -17.48 -4.50 28.97
C ASP A 70 -17.78 -5.80 28.21
N PHE A 71 -18.27 -5.68 26.98
CA PHE A 71 -18.50 -6.82 26.11
C PHE A 71 -17.20 -7.31 25.47
N TRP A 72 -16.40 -6.42 24.87
CA TRP A 72 -15.24 -6.82 24.05
C TRP A 72 -13.99 -7.19 24.84
N VAL A 73 -13.66 -6.45 25.89
CA VAL A 73 -12.42 -6.62 26.66
C VAL A 73 -12.23 -8.05 27.20
N PRO A 74 -13.26 -8.75 27.74
CA PRO A 74 -13.12 -10.15 28.16
C PRO A 74 -12.70 -11.09 27.03
N TYR A 75 -13.26 -10.91 25.82
CA TYR A 75 -12.87 -11.72 24.66
C TYR A 75 -11.45 -11.37 24.20
N LEU A 76 -11.11 -10.09 24.08
CA LEU A 76 -9.77 -9.66 23.66
C LEU A 76 -8.69 -10.19 24.60
N ASN A 77 -8.93 -10.11 25.91
CA ASN A 77 -8.03 -10.68 26.91
C ASN A 77 -7.92 -12.21 26.81
N LYS A 78 -9.04 -12.91 26.59
CA LYS A 78 -9.05 -14.37 26.39
C LYS A 78 -8.21 -14.79 25.18
N TRP A 79 -8.24 -14.00 24.12
CA TRP A 79 -7.47 -14.25 22.89
C TRP A 79 -6.08 -13.61 22.90
N GLN A 80 -5.69 -12.94 23.99
CA GLN A 80 -4.43 -12.20 24.14
C GLN A 80 -4.22 -11.17 23.00
N ILE A 81 -5.27 -10.44 22.65
CA ILE A 81 -5.24 -9.36 21.66
C ILE A 81 -5.14 -8.04 22.41
N SER A 82 -3.98 -7.37 22.30
CA SER A 82 -3.71 -6.09 22.97
C SER A 82 -3.92 -4.87 22.07
N ASP A 83 -3.98 -5.07 20.75
CA ASP A 83 -4.07 -4.01 19.75
C ASP A 83 -4.75 -4.52 18.46
N THR A 84 -4.78 -3.68 17.43
CA THR A 84 -5.38 -4.00 16.13
C THR A 84 -4.44 -4.73 15.17
N ASN A 85 -3.24 -5.16 15.57
CA ASN A 85 -2.29 -5.83 14.68
C ASN A 85 -2.88 -7.11 14.06
N PHE A 86 -3.80 -7.78 14.74
CA PHE A 86 -4.50 -8.94 14.18
C PHE A 86 -5.31 -8.61 12.91
N LEU A 87 -5.72 -7.36 12.72
CA LEU A 87 -6.40 -6.89 11.53
C LEU A 87 -5.45 -6.64 10.35
N GLN A 88 -4.14 -6.57 10.58
CA GLN A 88 -3.17 -6.18 9.56
C GLN A 88 -3.21 -7.09 8.31
N ILE A 89 -3.52 -8.38 8.49
CA ILE A 89 -3.66 -9.36 7.40
C ILE A 89 -4.71 -8.94 6.36
N THR A 90 -5.75 -8.21 6.79
CA THR A 90 -6.83 -7.70 5.91
C THR A 90 -6.32 -6.70 4.88
N SER A 91 -5.24 -5.96 5.19
CA SER A 91 -4.60 -5.03 4.26
C SER A 91 -3.44 -5.67 3.48
N GLN A 92 -2.73 -6.62 4.08
CA GLN A 92 -1.58 -7.28 3.47
C GLN A 92 -1.97 -8.22 2.33
N LEU A 93 -2.98 -9.07 2.52
CA LEU A 93 -3.38 -10.04 1.50
C LEU A 93 -3.87 -9.38 0.21
N PRO A 94 -4.79 -8.39 0.24
CA PRO A 94 -5.17 -7.68 -0.97
C PRO A 94 -4.00 -6.93 -1.59
N THR A 95 -3.01 -6.50 -0.80
CA THR A 95 -1.84 -5.83 -1.37
C THR A 95 -0.98 -6.80 -2.17
N PHE A 96 -0.60 -7.96 -1.63
CA PHE A 96 0.13 -8.97 -2.40
C PHE A 96 -0.64 -9.41 -3.64
N LEU A 97 -1.92 -9.72 -3.49
CA LEU A 97 -2.73 -10.25 -4.58
C LEU A 97 -3.08 -9.20 -5.64
N LEU A 98 -3.61 -8.03 -5.26
CA LEU A 98 -4.09 -7.04 -6.23
C LEU A 98 -2.96 -6.21 -6.82
N ILE A 99 -1.93 -5.84 -6.05
CA ILE A 99 -0.75 -5.17 -6.63
C ILE A 99 0.07 -6.14 -7.45
N GLY A 100 0.18 -7.40 -7.01
CA GLY A 100 0.77 -8.48 -7.79
C GLY A 100 0.06 -8.67 -9.13
N TRP A 101 -1.26 -8.80 -9.11
CA TRP A 101 -2.07 -8.95 -10.32
C TRP A 101 -1.94 -7.71 -11.23
N PHE A 102 -1.98 -6.51 -10.66
CA PHE A 102 -1.79 -5.26 -11.39
C PHE A 102 -0.47 -5.27 -12.18
N TYR A 103 0.65 -5.56 -11.52
CA TYR A 103 1.96 -5.57 -12.19
C TYR A 103 2.17 -6.76 -13.10
N SER A 104 1.62 -7.93 -12.79
CA SER A 104 1.59 -9.06 -13.72
C SER A 104 0.90 -8.67 -15.02
N SER A 105 -0.29 -8.06 -14.94
CA SER A 105 -1.03 -7.59 -16.13
C SER A 105 -0.30 -6.48 -16.91
N LEU A 106 0.50 -5.65 -16.25
CA LEU A 106 1.33 -4.67 -16.93
C LEU A 106 2.53 -5.31 -17.63
N LEU A 107 3.21 -6.25 -16.96
CA LEU A 107 4.39 -6.91 -17.48
C LEU A 107 4.07 -7.92 -18.59
N SER A 108 2.85 -8.47 -18.63
CA SER A 108 2.43 -9.34 -19.75
C SER A 108 2.51 -8.67 -21.11
N THR A 109 2.47 -7.34 -21.15
CA THR A 109 2.63 -6.57 -22.39
C THR A 109 4.06 -6.64 -22.95
N TYR A 110 5.07 -6.75 -22.08
CA TYR A 110 6.48 -6.84 -22.51
C TYR A 110 6.97 -8.29 -22.59
N GLU A 111 6.62 -9.11 -21.60
CA GLU A 111 7.12 -10.48 -21.50
C GLU A 111 6.12 -11.40 -20.79
N LYS A 112 5.56 -12.37 -21.51
CA LYS A 112 4.58 -13.33 -20.96
C LYS A 112 5.14 -14.15 -19.78
N LYS A 113 6.46 -14.40 -19.76
CA LYS A 113 7.12 -15.08 -18.63
C LYS A 113 7.12 -14.22 -17.37
N ALA A 114 7.31 -12.90 -17.50
CA ALA A 114 7.30 -11.97 -16.37
C ALA A 114 5.93 -11.93 -15.68
N TYR A 115 4.82 -12.04 -16.43
CA TYR A 115 3.47 -12.18 -15.87
C TYR A 115 3.40 -13.35 -14.88
N ASN A 116 3.82 -14.55 -15.32
CA ASN A 116 3.73 -15.78 -14.52
C ASN A 116 4.61 -15.70 -13.27
N ILE A 117 5.83 -15.19 -13.42
CA ILE A 117 6.78 -15.07 -12.31
C ILE A 117 6.25 -14.12 -11.23
N VAL A 118 5.83 -12.91 -11.61
CA VAL A 118 5.31 -11.93 -10.65
C VAL A 118 4.04 -12.44 -9.98
N TRP A 119 3.17 -13.11 -10.72
CA TRP A 119 1.92 -13.66 -10.17
C TRP A 119 2.19 -14.79 -9.17
N LEU A 120 3.10 -15.71 -9.52
CA LEU A 120 3.50 -16.81 -8.65
C LEU A 120 4.16 -16.30 -7.37
N ILE A 121 5.07 -15.32 -7.47
CA ILE A 121 5.67 -14.66 -6.29
C ILE A 121 4.59 -14.02 -5.43
N SER A 122 3.61 -13.35 -6.03
CA SER A 122 2.52 -12.67 -5.31
C SER A 122 1.65 -13.66 -4.52
N ILE A 123 1.28 -14.80 -5.14
CA ILE A 123 0.56 -15.88 -4.47
C ILE A 123 1.43 -16.49 -3.36
N GLY A 124 2.70 -16.76 -3.64
CA GLY A 124 3.65 -17.31 -2.68
C GLY A 124 3.76 -16.44 -1.44
N LEU A 125 3.96 -15.13 -1.62
CA LEU A 125 4.03 -14.17 -0.51
C LEU A 125 2.70 -14.04 0.24
N ALA A 126 1.55 -14.09 -0.44
CA ALA A 126 0.26 -14.11 0.22
C ALA A 126 0.10 -15.36 1.11
N LEU A 127 0.47 -16.55 0.61
CA LEU A 127 0.47 -17.78 1.38
C LEU A 127 1.45 -17.71 2.56
N THR A 128 2.67 -17.22 2.34
CA THR A 128 3.65 -17.00 3.42
C THR A 128 3.10 -16.03 4.47
N ALA A 129 2.39 -14.97 4.07
CA ALA A 129 1.79 -14.03 5.00
C ALA A 129 0.70 -14.68 5.87
N VAL A 130 -0.15 -15.55 5.28
CA VAL A 130 -1.14 -16.34 6.04
C VAL A 130 -0.47 -17.31 6.99
N ILE A 131 0.56 -18.04 6.53
CA ILE A 131 1.28 -19.00 7.37
C ILE A 131 1.97 -18.27 8.53
N ASN A 132 2.62 -17.15 8.26
CA ASN A 132 3.29 -16.34 9.28
C ASN A 132 2.29 -15.79 10.31
N TYR A 133 1.15 -15.29 9.84
CA TYR A 133 0.07 -14.78 10.67
C TYR A 133 -0.58 -15.86 11.56
N LEU A 134 -0.78 -17.07 11.04
CA LEU A 134 -1.44 -18.15 11.79
C LEU A 134 -0.48 -18.94 12.68
N PHE A 135 0.78 -19.12 12.29
CA PHE A 135 1.66 -20.14 12.89
C PHE A 135 3.03 -19.65 13.37
N ILE A 136 3.62 -18.58 12.80
CA ILE A 136 5.02 -18.20 13.08
C ILE A 136 5.08 -17.01 14.04
N GLU A 137 4.84 -15.79 13.55
CA GLU A 137 4.79 -14.59 14.40
C GLU A 137 3.44 -14.50 15.13
N GLY A 138 2.40 -15.09 14.57
CA GLY A 138 1.06 -15.10 15.14
C GLY A 138 0.30 -13.78 14.94
N PHE A 139 -1.01 -13.82 15.14
CA PHE A 139 -1.89 -12.65 14.96
C PHE A 139 -1.81 -11.63 16.10
N ARG A 140 -1.09 -11.96 17.19
CA ARG A 140 -1.09 -11.22 18.45
C ARG A 140 0.03 -10.19 18.56
N VAL A 141 1.05 -10.30 17.71
CA VAL A 141 2.29 -9.53 17.82
C VAL A 141 2.45 -8.66 16.59
N HIS A 142 3.10 -7.51 16.75
CA HIS A 142 3.57 -6.72 15.62
C HIS A 142 4.64 -7.51 14.85
N GLY A 143 4.19 -8.28 13.85
CA GLY A 143 5.06 -9.10 13.02
C GLY A 143 6.05 -8.25 12.23
N THR A 144 7.29 -8.71 12.12
CA THR A 144 8.38 -8.02 11.40
C THR A 144 8.57 -8.57 10.00
N LEU A 145 8.34 -9.87 9.81
CA LEU A 145 8.55 -10.56 8.55
C LEU A 145 7.58 -10.06 7.47
N ASN A 146 6.28 -9.97 7.79
CA ASN A 146 5.27 -9.57 6.82
C ASN A 146 5.47 -8.13 6.32
N PRO A 147 5.68 -7.11 7.19
CA PRO A 147 5.96 -5.74 6.73
C PRO A 147 7.25 -5.62 5.90
N LEU A 148 8.29 -6.39 6.23
CA LEU A 148 9.54 -6.40 5.48
C LEU A 148 9.34 -7.01 4.09
N MET A 149 8.72 -8.19 4.01
CA MET A 149 8.40 -8.84 2.72
C MET A 149 7.50 -7.94 1.86
N LEU A 150 6.50 -7.30 2.47
CA LEU A 150 5.62 -6.37 1.78
C LEU A 150 6.38 -5.17 1.22
N SER A 151 7.27 -4.57 2.01
CA SER A 151 8.06 -3.41 1.58
C SER A 151 9.00 -3.79 0.44
N LEU A 152 9.69 -4.94 0.54
CA LEU A 152 10.56 -5.44 -0.53
C LEU A 152 9.77 -5.72 -1.81
N PHE A 153 8.60 -6.35 -1.71
CA PHE A 153 7.71 -6.60 -2.85
C PHE A 153 7.26 -5.31 -3.53
N LEU A 154 6.78 -4.34 -2.75
CA LEU A 154 6.31 -3.04 -3.23
C LEU A 154 7.45 -2.11 -3.69
N ILE A 155 8.71 -2.42 -3.40
CA ILE A 155 9.86 -1.71 -3.98
C ILE A 155 10.32 -2.41 -5.26
N SER A 156 10.50 -3.73 -5.22
CA SER A 156 11.15 -4.49 -6.28
C SER A 156 10.31 -4.51 -7.56
N ILE A 157 9.01 -4.77 -7.45
CA ILE A 157 8.15 -4.93 -8.64
C ILE A 157 7.96 -3.61 -9.40
N PRO A 158 7.64 -2.48 -8.75
CA PRO A 158 7.57 -1.20 -9.45
C PRO A 158 8.90 -0.81 -10.10
N MET A 159 10.05 -1.11 -9.47
CA MET A 159 11.37 -0.86 -10.08
C MET A 159 11.59 -1.69 -11.34
N ILE A 160 11.27 -3.00 -11.29
CA ILE A 160 11.34 -3.88 -12.47
C ILE A 160 10.43 -3.33 -13.59
N TYR A 161 9.20 -2.97 -13.26
CA TYR A 161 8.28 -2.38 -14.25
C TYR A 161 8.81 -1.08 -14.85
N LEU A 162 9.30 -0.15 -14.02
CA LEU A 162 9.87 1.11 -14.49
C LEU A 162 11.11 0.91 -15.37
N PHE A 163 11.92 -0.11 -15.10
CA PHE A 163 13.05 -0.48 -15.94
C PHE A 163 12.61 -0.92 -17.34
N PHE A 164 11.56 -1.74 -17.46
CA PHE A 164 10.98 -2.10 -18.76
C PHE A 164 10.34 -0.89 -19.44
N LEU A 165 9.57 -0.10 -18.69
CA LEU A 165 8.92 1.11 -19.20
C LEU A 165 9.94 2.11 -19.77
N ALA A 166 11.11 2.28 -19.14
CA ALA A 166 12.15 3.18 -19.62
C ALA A 166 12.79 2.73 -20.93
N LYS A 167 12.74 1.43 -21.26
CA LYS A 167 13.33 0.86 -22.48
C LYS A 167 12.36 0.83 -23.66
N THR A 168 11.05 0.97 -23.41
CA THR A 168 10.05 0.89 -24.47
C THR A 168 9.86 2.26 -25.13
N PRO A 169 9.97 2.37 -26.46
CA PRO A 169 9.68 3.61 -27.18
C PRO A 169 8.17 3.86 -27.19
N PHE A 170 7.70 4.81 -26.38
CA PHE A 170 6.30 5.25 -26.44
C PHE A 170 6.16 6.49 -27.30
N GLY A 171 5.04 6.56 -28.04
CA GLY A 171 4.62 7.80 -28.72
C GLY A 171 4.14 8.91 -27.78
N ILE A 172 4.16 8.68 -26.45
CA ILE A 172 3.74 9.63 -25.44
C ILE A 172 4.83 9.81 -24.37
N PRO A 173 4.98 11.03 -23.79
CA PRO A 173 5.94 11.27 -22.72
C PRO A 173 5.56 10.50 -21.45
N LEU A 174 6.58 10.01 -20.71
CA LEU A 174 6.40 9.26 -19.45
C LEU A 174 5.55 10.00 -18.41
N SER A 175 5.61 11.32 -18.38
CA SER A 175 4.79 12.17 -17.49
C SER A 175 3.28 12.10 -17.76
N LYS A 176 2.86 11.58 -18.91
CA LYS A 176 1.45 11.32 -19.24
C LYS A 176 1.04 9.87 -19.01
N THR A 177 2.00 8.98 -18.71
CA THR A 177 1.74 7.56 -18.48
C THR A 177 1.23 7.33 -17.06
N PRO A 178 -0.01 6.86 -16.86
CA PRO A 178 -0.56 6.70 -15.52
C PRO A 178 0.16 5.63 -14.70
N TYR A 179 0.63 4.56 -15.34
CA TYR A 179 1.37 3.47 -14.69
C TYR A 179 2.74 3.90 -14.13
N PHE A 180 3.36 4.91 -14.74
CA PHE A 180 4.59 5.54 -14.23
C PHE A 180 4.30 6.19 -12.88
N TRP A 181 3.28 7.05 -12.80
CA TRP A 181 2.90 7.73 -11.57
C TRP A 181 2.45 6.79 -10.46
N ILE A 182 1.70 5.73 -10.80
CA ILE A 182 1.37 4.67 -9.84
C ILE A 182 2.65 4.05 -9.26
N SER A 183 3.61 3.70 -10.10
CA SER A 183 4.86 3.08 -9.66
C SER A 183 5.69 4.02 -8.79
N VAL A 184 5.80 5.30 -9.17
CA VAL A 184 6.48 6.32 -8.36
C VAL A 184 5.80 6.50 -7.00
N GLY A 185 4.47 6.60 -6.97
CA GLY A 185 3.72 6.74 -5.72
C GLY A 185 3.89 5.53 -4.78
N ILE A 186 3.91 4.31 -5.32
CA ILE A 186 4.18 3.10 -4.53
C ILE A 186 5.62 3.12 -3.98
N LEU A 187 6.62 3.42 -4.81
CA LEU A 187 8.02 3.48 -4.38
C LEU A 187 8.24 4.49 -3.26
N LEU A 188 7.69 5.70 -3.41
CA LEU A 188 7.88 6.80 -2.48
C LEU A 188 7.45 6.43 -1.05
N VAL A 189 6.30 5.76 -0.90
CA VAL A 189 5.76 5.36 0.41
C VAL A 189 6.54 4.17 1.01
N ASN A 190 6.99 3.24 0.17
CA ASN A 190 7.58 2.00 0.65
C ASN A 190 9.07 2.12 0.98
N LEU A 191 9.81 3.04 0.36
CA LEU A 191 11.20 3.32 0.73
C LEU A 191 11.34 3.75 2.20
N LEU A 192 10.46 4.65 2.66
CA LEU A 192 10.42 5.01 4.08
C LEU A 192 9.92 3.88 4.97
N SER A 193 8.97 3.08 4.51
CA SER A 193 8.46 1.94 5.29
C SER A 193 9.55 0.88 5.51
N LEU A 194 10.42 0.64 4.52
CA LEU A 194 11.59 -0.23 4.67
C LEU A 194 12.62 0.31 5.67
N PHE A 195 12.86 1.62 5.66
CA PHE A 195 13.70 2.27 6.67
C PHE A 195 13.11 2.08 8.07
N PHE A 196 11.81 2.26 8.23
CA PHE A 196 11.12 2.06 9.52
C PHE A 196 11.12 0.61 9.99
N SER A 197 10.95 -0.36 9.10
CA SER A 197 10.97 -1.78 9.49
C SER A 197 12.33 -2.22 10.03
N THR A 198 13.42 -1.54 9.66
CA THR A 198 14.78 -1.89 10.09
C THR A 198 15.28 -1.07 11.28
N THR A 199 14.88 0.20 11.39
CA THR A 199 15.42 1.13 12.39
C THR A 199 14.40 1.67 13.38
N GLY A 200 13.09 1.51 13.12
CA GLY A 200 12.02 2.18 13.85
C GLY A 200 11.99 1.86 15.34
N ASN A 201 12.13 0.59 15.72
CA ASN A 201 12.11 0.18 17.13
C ASN A 201 13.30 0.75 17.92
N LYS A 202 14.49 0.77 17.31
CA LYS A 202 15.67 1.36 17.94
C LYS A 202 15.49 2.88 18.11
N LEU A 203 15.04 3.56 17.05
CA LEU A 203 14.76 5.00 17.07
C LEU A 203 13.75 5.38 18.15
N TYR A 204 12.64 4.63 18.27
CA TYR A 204 11.63 4.87 19.30
C TYR A 204 12.21 4.83 20.72
N LEU A 205 13.11 3.87 20.98
CA LEU A 205 13.71 3.69 22.30
C LEU A 205 14.86 4.68 22.59
N THR A 206 15.61 5.10 21.57
CA THR A 206 16.79 5.96 21.76
C THR A 206 16.49 7.46 21.62
N ASP A 207 15.65 7.84 20.66
CA ASP A 207 15.30 9.23 20.36
C ASP A 207 13.88 9.32 19.80
N TYR A 208 12.93 9.42 20.73
CA TYR A 208 11.51 9.50 20.39
C TYR A 208 11.17 10.72 19.51
N VAL A 209 11.84 11.86 19.71
CA VAL A 209 11.58 13.07 18.93
C VAL A 209 11.98 12.86 17.48
N LEU A 210 13.14 12.27 17.22
CA LEU A 210 13.57 11.93 15.88
C LEU A 210 12.66 10.87 15.24
N TYR A 211 12.27 9.85 16.00
CA TYR A 211 11.27 8.86 15.57
C TYR A 211 9.96 9.54 15.12
N ALA A 212 9.42 10.44 15.93
CA ALA A 212 8.20 11.16 15.64
C ALA A 212 8.32 12.02 14.37
N LYS A 213 9.43 12.73 14.18
CA LYS A 213 9.69 13.52 12.96
C LYS A 213 9.72 12.65 11.70
N PHE A 214 10.37 11.50 11.74
CA PHE A 214 10.34 10.56 10.61
C PHE A 214 8.93 10.04 10.35
N LEU A 215 8.13 9.80 11.40
CA LEU A 215 6.79 9.26 11.24
C LEU A 215 5.85 10.29 10.62
N ILE A 216 6.00 11.56 11.01
CA ILE A 216 5.36 12.72 10.38
C ILE A 216 5.74 12.80 8.89
N ALA A 217 7.04 12.69 8.57
CA ALA A 217 7.52 12.71 7.18
C ALA A 217 6.91 11.57 6.35
N ARG A 218 6.84 10.36 6.92
CA ARG A 218 6.20 9.19 6.29
C ARG A 218 4.72 9.45 6.00
N ASN A 219 3.97 10.03 6.93
CA ASN A 219 2.56 10.36 6.71
C ASN A 219 2.40 11.44 5.63
N ALA A 220 3.23 12.49 5.65
CA ALA A 220 3.20 13.53 4.61
C ALA A 220 3.49 12.96 3.21
N ILE A 221 4.47 12.08 3.09
CA ILE A 221 4.78 11.35 1.85
C ILE A 221 3.63 10.42 1.44
N SER A 222 2.97 9.77 2.40
CA SER A 222 1.81 8.92 2.13
C SER A 222 0.64 9.71 1.58
N VAL A 223 0.39 10.91 2.10
CA VAL A 223 -0.61 11.86 1.58
C VAL A 223 -0.23 12.30 0.17
N LEU A 224 1.02 12.71 -0.06
CA LEU A 224 1.52 13.07 -1.39
C LEU A 224 1.32 11.94 -2.40
N ALA A 225 1.58 10.69 -2.00
CA ALA A 225 1.35 9.53 -2.85
C ALA A 225 -0.13 9.35 -3.22
N GLN A 226 -1.08 9.67 -2.34
CA GLN A 226 -2.51 9.64 -2.69
C GLN A 226 -2.84 10.64 -3.81
N PHE A 227 -2.25 11.85 -3.76
CA PHE A 227 -2.38 12.82 -4.85
C PHE A 227 -1.72 12.34 -6.15
N ILE A 228 -0.57 11.67 -6.07
CA ILE A 228 0.08 11.05 -7.24
C ILE A 228 -0.82 9.97 -7.85
N PHE A 229 -1.44 9.11 -7.03
CA PHE A 229 -2.39 8.11 -7.51
C PHE A 229 -3.64 8.73 -8.14
N ALA A 230 -4.16 9.80 -7.54
CA ALA A 230 -5.29 10.54 -8.10
C ALA A 230 -4.92 11.15 -9.46
N TYR A 231 -3.73 11.74 -9.57
CA TYR A 231 -3.20 12.25 -10.84
C TYR A 231 -3.03 11.12 -11.87
N ALA A 232 -2.57 9.94 -11.46
CA ALA A 232 -2.50 8.79 -12.34
C ALA A 232 -3.88 8.39 -12.89
N PHE A 233 -4.92 8.32 -12.05
CA PHE A 233 -6.28 8.05 -12.51
C PHE A 233 -6.83 9.16 -13.41
N TYR A 234 -6.47 10.42 -13.16
CA TYR A 234 -6.80 11.52 -14.05
C TYR A 234 -6.20 11.33 -15.45
N GLN A 235 -4.97 10.79 -15.53
CA GLN A 235 -4.28 10.47 -16.79
C GLN A 235 -4.73 9.14 -17.44
N ALA A 236 -5.79 8.49 -16.96
CA ALA A 236 -6.26 7.19 -17.48
C ALA A 236 -6.51 7.17 -18.99
N LYS A 237 -6.87 8.30 -19.61
CA LYS A 237 -7.06 8.39 -21.07
C LYS A 237 -5.83 7.96 -21.87
N TYR A 238 -4.63 8.14 -21.34
CA TYR A 238 -3.38 7.79 -22.00
C TYR A 238 -2.98 6.32 -21.79
N ALA A 239 -3.63 5.60 -20.85
CA ALA A 239 -3.33 4.19 -20.56
C ALA A 239 -3.55 3.28 -21.77
N ARG A 240 -4.54 3.59 -22.61
CA ARG A 240 -4.87 2.79 -23.81
C ARG A 240 -3.80 2.89 -24.88
N LEU A 241 -3.12 4.04 -24.99
CA LEU A 241 -2.09 4.27 -26.00
C LEU A 241 -0.84 3.43 -25.78
N ILE A 242 -0.64 2.94 -24.55
CA ILE A 242 0.49 2.09 -24.17
C ILE A 242 0.28 0.65 -24.67
N HIS A 243 -0.97 0.18 -24.76
CA HIS A 243 -1.29 -1.16 -25.25
C HIS A 243 -1.51 -1.21 -26.77
N LEU A 244 -1.72 -0.05 -27.41
CA LEU A 244 -1.97 0.05 -28.85
C LEU A 244 -0.68 0.15 -29.68
N SER A 245 0.49 0.41 -29.08
CA SER A 245 1.77 0.42 -29.80
C SER A 245 2.27 -0.98 -30.19
N ASP A 246 1.66 -2.04 -29.64
CA ASP A 246 2.09 -3.42 -29.83
C ASP A 246 1.23 -4.20 -30.83
N SER A 247 0.26 -3.56 -31.49
CA SER A 247 -0.33 -4.17 -32.69
C SER A 247 0.73 -4.12 -33.79
N PRO A 248 1.24 -5.26 -34.30
CA PRO A 248 2.02 -5.22 -35.52
C PRO A 248 1.14 -4.54 -36.56
N ILE A 249 1.67 -3.48 -37.16
CA ILE A 249 1.15 -2.96 -38.41
C ILE A 249 1.24 -4.15 -39.37
N ASN A 250 0.09 -4.78 -39.65
CA ASN A 250 -0.04 -5.71 -40.77
C ASN A 250 0.14 -4.95 -42.09
#